data_AF-A0A2N2SXZ5-F1
#
_entry.id   AF-A0A2N2SXZ5-F1
#
_cell.length_a   1.000
_cell.length_b   1.000
_cell.length_c   1.000
_cell.angle_alpha   90.00
_cell.angle_beta   90.00
_cell.angle_gamma   90.00
#
_symmetry.space_group_name_H-M   'P 1'
#
loop_
_entity.id
_entity.type
_entity.pdbx_description
1 polymer ?
#
loop_
_entity_poly.entity_id
_entity_poly.type
_entity_poly.pdbx_seq_one_letter_code
_entity_poly.pdbx_strand_id
1 'polypeptide(L)' 'ARFDPVDQDAVAIATPDDPALDDMVKATFQVGYRFRGTAIRPAKVQVWSVDGSL' A
#
# COMPACT_ATOMS: atom_id res chain seq x y z
N ALA A 1 6.80 2.63 -3.80
CA ALA A 1 6.78 3.66 -2.74
C ALA A 1 6.52 2.96 -1.42
N ARG A 2 7.02 3.47 -0.28
CA ARG A 2 6.71 2.86 1.02
C ARG A 2 5.22 2.97 1.30
N PHE A 3 4.65 1.92 1.89
CA PHE A 3 3.27 1.89 2.33
C PHE A 3 3.06 2.94 3.43
N ASP A 4 1.96 3.69 3.32
CA ASP A 4 1.53 4.66 4.32
C ASP A 4 0.05 4.43 4.65
N PRO A 5 -0.28 3.88 5.83
CA PRO A 5 -1.65 3.59 6.21
C PRO A 5 -2.53 4.84 6.39
N VAL A 6 -1.95 6.05 6.42
CA VAL A 6 -2.71 7.30 6.45
C VAL A 6 -3.38 7.59 5.10
N ASP A 7 -2.71 7.25 4.00
CA ASP A 7 -3.17 7.55 2.64
C ASP A 7 -3.58 6.31 1.83
N GLN A 8 -3.27 5.12 2.34
CA GLN A 8 -3.35 3.87 1.61
C GLN A 8 -4.00 2.79 2.47
N ASP A 9 -4.77 1.94 1.79
CA ASP A 9 -5.50 0.81 2.34
C ASP A 9 -4.94 -0.46 1.68
N ALA A 10 -4.22 -1.26 2.47
CA ALA A 10 -3.61 -2.51 2.00
C ALA A 10 -4.68 -3.60 1.88
N VAL A 11 -5.16 -3.83 0.67
CA VAL A 11 -6.25 -4.80 0.41
C VAL A 11 -5.73 -6.18 0.00
N ALA A 12 -4.43 -6.29 -0.27
CA ALA A 12 -3.77 -7.55 -0.60
C ALA A 12 -2.28 -7.46 -0.24
N ILE A 13 -1.68 -8.61 0.00
CA ILE A 13 -0.23 -8.76 0.14
C ILE A 13 0.33 -9.66 -0.96
N ALA A 14 1.63 -9.55 -1.20
CA ALA A 14 2.39 -10.52 -1.98
C ALA A 14 3.76 -10.74 -1.34
N THR A 15 4.30 -11.95 -1.48
CA THR A 15 5.68 -12.24 -1.07
C THR A 15 6.64 -11.57 -2.04
N PRO A 16 7.60 -10.76 -1.56
CA PRO A 16 8.54 -10.08 -2.44
C PRO A 16 9.61 -11.04 -2.99
N ASP A 17 10.09 -10.74 -4.20
CA ASP A 17 11.24 -11.43 -4.81
C ASP A 17 12.58 -10.99 -4.18
N ASP A 18 12.58 -9.83 -3.51
CA ASP A 18 13.70 -9.26 -2.76
C ASP A 18 13.20 -8.77 -1.40
N PRO A 19 13.74 -9.25 -0.26
CA PRO A 19 13.38 -8.80 1.07
C PRO A 19 13.50 -7.27 1.28
N ALA A 20 14.32 -6.57 0.49
CA ALA A 20 14.41 -5.11 0.55
C ALA A 20 13.14 -4.38 0.09
N LEU A 21 12.20 -5.10 -0.55
CA LEU A 21 10.90 -4.58 -0.97
C LEU A 21 9.83 -4.65 0.12
N ASP A 22 10.15 -5.19 1.29
CA ASP A 22 9.21 -5.24 2.41
C ASP A 22 8.64 -3.85 2.73
N ASP A 23 7.37 -3.81 3.14
CA ASP A 23 6.57 -2.58 3.33
C ASP A 23 6.41 -1.68 2.08
N MET A 24 6.79 -2.13 0.88
CA MET A 24 6.63 -1.32 -0.33
C MET A 24 5.32 -1.65 -1.05
N VAL A 25 4.68 -0.63 -1.60
CA VAL A 25 3.55 -0.78 -2.52
C VAL A 25 4.02 -1.49 -3.79
N LYS A 26 3.44 -2.66 -4.05
CA LYS A 26 3.60 -3.44 -5.28
C LYS A 26 2.76 -2.88 -6.41
N ALA A 27 1.48 -2.66 -6.14
CA ALA A 27 0.51 -2.26 -7.15
C ALA A 27 -0.60 -1.41 -6.53
N THR A 28 -1.15 -0.49 -7.32
CA THR A 28 -2.32 0.32 -6.94
C THR A 28 -3.51 -0.16 -7.76
N PHE A 29 -4.53 -0.71 -7.10
CA PHE A 29 -5.77 -1.13 -7.73
C PHE A 29 -6.76 0.01 -7.87
N GLN A 30 -6.73 0.96 -6.93
CA GLN A 30 -7.56 2.14 -6.96
C GLN A 30 -6.78 3.36 -6.47
N VAL A 31 -6.76 4.42 -7.28
CA VAL A 31 -6.08 5.68 -6.94
C VAL A 31 -6.76 6.35 -5.74
N GLY A 32 -5.96 6.84 -4.79
CA GLY A 32 -6.43 7.64 -3.66
C GLY A 32 -6.53 9.13 -3.99
N TYR A 33 -7.31 9.88 -3.22
CA TYR A 33 -7.46 11.32 -3.38
C TYR A 33 -7.43 12.06 -2.05
N ARG A 34 -6.74 13.19 -2.03
CA ARG A 34 -6.81 14.19 -0.97
C ARG A 34 -7.41 15.48 -1.50
N PHE A 35 -8.20 16.14 -0.67
CA PHE A 35 -8.69 17.49 -0.92
C PHE A 35 -8.27 18.39 0.22
N ARG A 36 -7.47 19.42 -0.09
CA ARG A 36 -6.94 20.37 0.90
C ARG A 36 -6.30 19.67 2.10
N GLY A 37 -5.48 18.66 1.84
CA GLY A 37 -4.81 17.87 2.88
C GLY A 37 -5.70 16.88 3.62
N THR A 38 -7.01 16.83 3.37
CA THR A 38 -7.91 15.82 3.96
C THR A 38 -8.02 14.62 3.02
N ALA A 39 -7.80 13.41 3.51
CA ALA A 39 -8.02 12.19 2.73
C ALA A 39 -9.52 12.04 2.46
N ILE A 40 -9.91 12.09 1.18
CA ILE A 40 -11.30 11.81 0.75
C ILE A 40 -11.47 10.32 0.51
N ARG A 41 -10.44 9.68 -0.03
CA ARG A 41 -10.45 8.27 -0.37
C ARG A 41 -9.03 7.72 -0.31
N PRO A 42 -8.74 6.72 0.55
CA PRO A 42 -7.45 6.07 0.54
C PRO A 42 -7.25 5.30 -0.77
N ALA A 43 -5.99 5.19 -1.21
CA ALA A 43 -5.65 4.34 -2.34
C ALA A 43 -5.79 2.87 -1.93
N LYS A 44 -6.39 2.02 -2.76
CA LYS A 44 -6.40 0.58 -2.52
C LYS A 44 -5.16 -0.02 -3.17
N VAL A 45 -4.29 -0.59 -2.36
CA VAL A 45 -2.96 -1.05 -2.79
C VAL A 45 -2.72 -2.51 -2.42
N GLN A 46 -1.84 -3.15 -3.18
CA GLN A 46 -1.17 -4.38 -2.79
C GLN A 46 0.22 -4.03 -2.24
N VAL A 47 0.57 -4.61 -1.11
CA VAL A 47 1.85 -4.35 -0.42
C VAL A 47 2.71 -5.62 -0.44
N TRP A 48 4.01 -5.46 -0.60
CA TRP A 48 4.96 -6.55 -0.39
C TRP A 48 5.10 -6.83 1.10
N SER A 49 5.03 -8.09 1.51
CA SER A 49 5.21 -8.51 2.91
C SER A 49 6.04 -9.78 2.97
N VAL A 50 7.12 -9.75 3.76
CA VAL A 50 7.92 -10.93 4.07
C VAL A 50 7.19 -11.86 5.06
N ASP A 51 6.44 -11.28 6.01
CA ASP A 51 5.79 -12.02 7.11
C ASP A 51 4.39 -12.52 6.78
N GLY A 52 3.81 -12.14 5.64
CA GLY A 52 2.61 -12.76 5.10
C GLY A 52 1.30 -12.47 5.85
N SER A 53 1.24 -11.44 6.70
CA SER A 53 0.01 -11.06 7.42
C SER A 53 -0.49 -9.67 7.03
N LEU A 54 -1.80 -9.56 6.79
CA LEU A 54 -2.55 -8.30 6.59
C LEU A 54 -2.87 -7.63 7.92
#